data_AF-A0A7Y2K2L2-F1
#
_entry.id   AF-A0A7Y2K2L2-F1
#
_cell.length_a   1.000
_cell.length_b   1.000
_cell.length_c   1.000
_cell.angle_alpha   90.00
_cell.angle_beta   90.00
_cell.angle_gamma   90.00
#
_symmetry.space_group_name_H-M   'P 1'
#
loop_
_entity.id
_entity.type
_entity.pdbx_description
1 polymer ?
#
loop_
_entity_poly.entity_id
_entity_poly.type
_entity_poly.pdbx_seq_one_letter_code
_entity_poly.pdbx_strand_id
1 'polypeptide(L)'
;MDARERLDAASELAGDGQYEEALREFQWFHDHALEEDLSLYGVRLSYALYAWVELGAEYPPALAALEAVRERDAALLLAGTGKRQLFHDVVAIDEELGKTEDTHALCVALERADPGLMSACADIALPAIIAAGDYALAERLLPEPEDTIRQRSRFLMKAFSRWRRQHGRTMYISSQIDIYASDVRQVLGVLEQRGRHAEVARLRKLAVDLIPATTVRRAVRAALFPRK
;
A
#
# COMPACT_ATOMS: atom_id res chain seq x y z
N MET A 1 6.45 -4.97 -29.06
CA MET A 1 5.37 -4.90 -28.09
C MET A 1 5.96 -4.23 -26.87
N ASP A 2 5.48 -3.04 -26.54
CA ASP A 2 5.87 -2.37 -25.30
C ASP A 2 5.22 -3.06 -24.08
N ALA A 3 5.63 -2.67 -22.88
CA ALA A 3 5.10 -3.28 -21.66
C ALA A 3 3.57 -3.23 -21.56
N ARG A 4 2.93 -2.15 -21.99
CA ARG A 4 1.47 -2.04 -21.87
C ARG A 4 0.77 -2.95 -22.87
N GLU A 5 1.24 -2.96 -24.11
CA GLU A 5 0.76 -3.87 -25.14
C GLU A 5 0.92 -5.34 -24.72
N ARG A 6 1.99 -5.69 -23.97
CA ARG A 6 2.18 -7.04 -23.43
C ARG A 6 1.18 -7.40 -22.34
N LEU A 7 0.84 -6.46 -21.46
CA LEU A 7 -0.20 -6.69 -20.44
C LEU A 7 -1.58 -6.87 -21.09
N ASP A 8 -1.89 -6.06 -22.10
CA ASP A 8 -3.13 -6.18 -22.86
C ASP A 8 -3.17 -7.53 -23.59
N ALA A 9 -2.07 -7.93 -24.26
CA ALA A 9 -1.95 -9.23 -24.90
C ALA A 9 -2.07 -10.41 -23.91
N ALA A 10 -1.49 -10.30 -22.70
CA ALA A 10 -1.65 -11.32 -21.66
C ALA A 10 -3.13 -11.55 -21.32
N SER A 11 -3.90 -10.46 -21.24
CA SER A 11 -5.34 -10.51 -20.94
C SER A 11 -6.15 -11.10 -22.10
N GLU A 12 -5.81 -10.76 -23.35
CA GLU A 12 -6.44 -11.33 -24.55
C GLU A 12 -6.18 -12.84 -24.65
N LEU A 13 -4.92 -13.25 -24.50
CA LEU A 13 -4.51 -14.66 -24.51
C LEU A 13 -5.24 -15.46 -23.42
N ALA A 14 -5.39 -14.89 -22.21
CA ALA A 14 -6.14 -15.52 -21.14
C ALA A 14 -7.63 -15.69 -21.51
N GLY A 15 -8.24 -14.66 -22.11
CA GLY A 15 -9.62 -14.71 -22.58
C GLY A 15 -9.87 -15.75 -23.68
N ASP A 16 -8.87 -16.00 -24.53
CA ASP A 16 -8.90 -17.01 -25.59
C ASP A 16 -8.54 -18.43 -25.10
N GLY A 17 -8.26 -18.60 -23.80
CA GLY A 17 -7.87 -19.90 -23.21
C GLY A 17 -6.42 -20.31 -23.45
N GLN A 18 -5.59 -19.40 -23.97
CA GLN A 18 -4.16 -19.60 -24.21
C GLN A 18 -3.36 -19.29 -22.94
N TYR A 19 -3.60 -20.06 -21.88
CA TYR A 19 -3.16 -19.72 -20.53
C TYR A 19 -1.64 -19.74 -20.33
N GLU A 20 -0.92 -20.63 -21.01
CA GLU A 20 0.54 -20.70 -20.91
C GLU A 20 1.19 -19.48 -21.57
N GLU A 21 0.71 -19.08 -22.74
CA GLU A 21 1.11 -17.85 -23.42
C GLU A 21 0.81 -16.62 -22.55
N ALA A 22 -0.40 -16.53 -21.99
CA ALA A 22 -0.80 -15.43 -21.12
C ALA A 22 0.12 -15.30 -19.90
N LEU A 23 0.43 -16.43 -19.24
CA LEU A 23 1.33 -16.46 -18.10
C LEU A 23 2.72 -15.92 -18.45
N ARG A 24 3.27 -16.29 -19.62
CA ARG A 24 4.57 -15.76 -20.07
C ARG A 24 4.56 -14.23 -20.21
N GLU A 25 3.47 -13.66 -20.71
CA GLU A 25 3.34 -12.21 -20.86
C GLU A 25 3.16 -11.50 -19.51
N PHE A 26 2.39 -12.07 -18.57
CA PHE A 26 2.29 -11.53 -17.20
C PHE A 26 3.63 -11.55 -16.46
N GLN A 27 4.39 -12.66 -16.55
CA GLN A 27 5.71 -12.77 -15.96
C GLN A 27 6.68 -11.74 -16.54
N TRP A 28 6.71 -11.62 -17.87
CA TRP A 28 7.54 -10.62 -18.53
C TRP A 28 7.17 -9.21 -18.08
N PHE A 29 5.87 -8.89 -18.02
CA PHE A 29 5.40 -7.56 -17.59
C PHE A 29 5.87 -7.25 -16.18
N HIS A 30 5.70 -8.19 -15.24
CA HIS A 30 6.07 -7.97 -13.86
C HIS A 30 7.57 -7.70 -13.69
N ASP A 31 8.41 -8.48 -14.37
CA ASP A 31 9.87 -8.38 -14.26
C ASP A 31 10.44 -7.17 -15.03
N HIS A 32 9.85 -6.77 -16.16
CA HIS A 32 10.47 -5.80 -17.08
C HIS A 32 9.72 -4.47 -17.28
N ALA A 33 8.44 -4.34 -16.91
CA ALA A 33 7.65 -3.16 -17.26
C ALA A 33 8.25 -1.83 -16.79
N LEU A 34 8.94 -1.83 -15.65
CA LEU A 34 9.52 -0.62 -15.07
C LEU A 34 10.91 -0.28 -15.59
N GLU A 35 11.53 -1.20 -16.32
CA GLU A 35 12.72 -0.92 -17.12
C GLU A 35 12.35 -0.07 -18.33
N GLU A 36 11.13 -0.24 -18.87
CA GLU A 36 10.61 0.52 -19.99
C GLU A 36 9.88 1.80 -19.56
N ASP A 37 8.95 1.71 -18.60
CA ASP A 37 8.17 2.84 -18.13
C ASP A 37 7.88 2.76 -16.61
N LEU A 38 8.55 3.63 -15.84
CA LEU A 38 8.35 3.78 -14.40
C LEU A 38 6.91 4.18 -14.02
N SER A 39 6.13 4.76 -14.95
CA SER A 39 4.74 5.13 -14.71
C SER A 39 3.83 3.91 -14.48
N LEU A 40 4.26 2.74 -14.95
CA LEU A 40 3.54 1.47 -14.79
C LEU A 40 3.65 0.88 -13.38
N TYR A 41 4.39 1.51 -12.45
CA TYR A 41 4.58 1.01 -11.08
C TYR A 41 3.25 0.70 -10.38
N GLY A 42 2.29 1.62 -10.46
CA GLY A 42 0.97 1.41 -9.86
C GLY A 42 0.15 0.33 -10.56
N VAL A 43 0.27 0.21 -11.89
CA VAL A 43 -0.43 -0.82 -12.68
C VAL A 43 0.09 -2.20 -12.31
N ARG A 44 1.41 -2.33 -12.18
CA ARG A 44 2.07 -3.57 -11.79
C ARG A 44 1.62 -4.06 -10.42
N LEU A 45 1.41 -3.16 -9.47
CA LEU A 45 1.01 -3.50 -8.09
C LEU A 45 -0.49 -3.73 -7.90
N SER A 46 -1.30 -3.55 -8.93
CA SER A 46 -2.76 -3.63 -8.81
C SER A 46 -3.36 -4.42 -9.97
N TYR A 47 -3.79 -3.72 -11.02
CA TYR A 47 -4.50 -4.31 -12.15
C TYR A 47 -3.78 -5.52 -12.77
N ALA A 48 -2.45 -5.45 -12.92
CA ALA A 48 -1.68 -6.56 -13.47
C ALA A 48 -1.65 -7.79 -12.54
N LEU A 49 -1.52 -7.60 -11.23
CA LEU A 49 -1.56 -8.71 -10.27
C LEU A 49 -2.96 -9.31 -10.18
N TYR A 50 -4.00 -8.48 -10.13
CA TYR A 50 -5.39 -8.94 -10.16
C TYR A 50 -5.64 -9.83 -11.39
N ALA A 51 -5.25 -9.36 -12.58
CA ALA A 51 -5.44 -10.12 -13.82
C ALA A 51 -4.64 -11.45 -13.83
N TRP A 52 -3.44 -11.47 -13.23
CA TRP A 52 -2.67 -12.70 -13.05
C TRP A 52 -3.38 -13.66 -12.07
N VAL A 53 -3.92 -13.18 -10.95
CA VAL A 53 -4.69 -14.02 -10.01
C VAL A 53 -5.94 -14.60 -10.68
N GLU A 54 -6.65 -13.81 -11.48
CA GLU A 54 -7.81 -14.30 -12.26
C GLU A 54 -7.41 -15.39 -13.27
N LEU A 55 -6.29 -15.21 -13.98
CA LEU A 55 -5.71 -16.29 -14.81
C LEU A 55 -5.43 -17.53 -13.95
N GLY A 56 -4.92 -17.34 -12.74
CA GLY A 56 -4.65 -18.38 -11.77
C GLY A 56 -5.87 -19.20 -11.33
N ALA A 57 -7.06 -18.60 -11.32
CA ALA A 57 -8.30 -19.29 -10.98
C ALA A 57 -8.70 -20.32 -12.06
N GLU A 58 -8.40 -20.05 -13.32
CA GLU A 58 -8.67 -20.95 -14.47
C GLU A 58 -7.46 -21.85 -14.79
N TYR A 59 -6.25 -21.37 -14.51
CA TYR A 59 -4.98 -22.03 -14.79
C TYR A 59 -4.08 -22.04 -13.55
N PRO A 60 -4.21 -23.05 -12.66
CA PRO A 60 -3.46 -23.13 -11.40
C PRO A 60 -1.94 -22.94 -11.49
N PRO A 61 -1.23 -23.35 -12.57
CA PRO A 61 0.19 -23.04 -12.72
C PRO A 61 0.52 -21.54 -12.69
N ALA A 62 -0.41 -20.66 -13.05
CA ALA A 62 -0.21 -19.22 -12.95
C ALA A 62 -0.16 -18.74 -11.49
N LEU A 63 -0.97 -19.30 -10.58
CA LEU A 63 -0.85 -19.01 -9.13
C LEU A 63 0.49 -19.50 -8.58
N ALA A 64 0.89 -20.73 -8.94
CA ALA A 64 2.17 -21.28 -8.50
C ALA A 64 3.36 -20.43 -8.98
N ALA A 65 3.28 -19.88 -10.20
CA ALA A 65 4.28 -18.96 -10.72
C ALA A 65 4.32 -17.63 -9.95
N LEU A 66 3.16 -17.09 -9.55
CA LEU A 66 3.07 -15.87 -8.76
C LEU A 66 3.63 -16.07 -7.35
N GLU A 67 3.32 -17.19 -6.71
CA GLU A 67 3.91 -17.59 -5.43
C GLU A 67 5.44 -17.75 -5.53
N ALA A 68 5.94 -18.32 -6.64
CA ALA A 68 7.38 -18.44 -6.86
C ALA A 68 8.07 -17.07 -7.00
N VAL A 69 7.43 -16.09 -7.66
CA VAL A 69 7.93 -14.70 -7.71
C VAL A 69 7.98 -14.10 -6.32
N ARG A 70 6.92 -14.26 -5.53
CA ARG A 70 6.84 -13.79 -4.14
C ARG A 70 7.98 -14.34 -3.30
N GLU A 71 8.21 -15.65 -3.34
CA GLU A 71 9.26 -16.32 -2.55
C GLU A 71 10.68 -15.93 -3.01
N ARG A 72 10.90 -15.80 -4.33
CA ARG A 72 12.15 -15.28 -4.90
C ARG A 72 12.45 -13.89 -4.36
N ASP A 73 11.47 -13.01 -4.37
CA ASP A 73 11.63 -11.60 -4.03
C ASP A 73 11.78 -11.40 -2.51
N ALA A 74 11.05 -12.18 -1.70
CA ALA A 74 11.24 -12.26 -0.25
C ALA A 74 12.66 -12.73 0.11
N ALA A 75 13.19 -13.73 -0.59
CA ALA A 75 14.55 -14.21 -0.37
C ALA A 75 15.60 -13.14 -0.71
N LEU A 76 15.42 -12.38 -1.79
CA LEU A 76 16.30 -11.26 -2.16
C LEU A 76 16.28 -10.13 -1.13
N LEU A 77 15.11 -9.81 -0.57
CA LEU A 77 14.98 -8.84 0.52
C LEU A 77 15.77 -9.30 1.76
N LEU A 78 15.61 -10.56 2.17
CA LEU A 78 16.31 -11.11 3.33
C LEU A 78 17.83 -11.30 3.11
N ALA A 79 18.26 -11.43 1.86
CA ALA A 79 19.67 -11.47 1.48
C ALA A 79 20.33 -10.08 1.43
N GLY A 80 19.57 -8.99 1.65
CA GLY A 80 20.07 -7.62 1.63
C GLY A 80 20.33 -7.05 0.23
N THR A 81 19.83 -7.70 -0.83
CA THR A 81 19.93 -7.22 -2.21
C THR A 81 18.64 -6.58 -2.72
N GLY A 82 17.53 -6.79 -2.02
CA GLY A 82 16.24 -6.17 -2.31
C GLY A 82 16.18 -4.69 -1.94
N LYS A 83 15.16 -4.01 -2.46
CA LYS A 83 14.88 -2.59 -2.20
C LYS A 83 13.40 -2.41 -1.89
N ARG A 84 13.03 -1.21 -1.45
CA ARG A 84 11.64 -0.83 -1.13
C ARG A 84 10.62 -1.22 -2.20
N GLN A 85 10.96 -1.06 -3.47
CA GLN A 85 10.10 -1.45 -4.59
C GLN A 85 9.80 -2.95 -4.60
N LEU A 86 10.83 -3.78 -4.40
CA LEU A 86 10.69 -5.23 -4.32
C LEU A 86 9.85 -5.65 -3.11
N PHE A 87 10.02 -4.96 -1.97
CA PHE A 87 9.17 -5.16 -0.79
C PHE A 87 7.70 -4.86 -1.11
N HIS A 88 7.43 -3.79 -1.86
CA HIS A 88 6.06 -3.45 -2.24
C HIS A 88 5.44 -4.47 -3.19
N ASP A 89 6.22 -5.03 -4.12
CA ASP A 89 5.76 -6.12 -4.99
C ASP A 89 5.35 -7.34 -4.14
N VAL A 90 6.18 -7.75 -3.18
CA VAL A 90 5.85 -8.88 -2.27
C VAL A 90 4.58 -8.61 -1.46
N VAL A 91 4.44 -7.41 -0.87
CA VAL A 91 3.23 -7.06 -0.11
C VAL A 91 1.99 -7.04 -0.98
N ALA A 92 2.07 -6.48 -2.19
CA ALA A 92 0.94 -6.45 -3.12
C ALA A 92 0.54 -7.87 -3.56
N ILE A 93 1.51 -8.77 -3.79
CA ILE A 93 1.23 -10.17 -4.09
C ILE A 93 0.57 -10.86 -2.87
N ASP A 94 1.08 -10.65 -1.67
CA ASP A 94 0.47 -11.20 -0.45
C ASP A 94 -0.97 -10.70 -0.26
N GLU A 95 -1.26 -9.44 -0.55
CA GLU A 95 -2.62 -8.87 -0.49
C GLU A 95 -3.55 -9.54 -1.52
N GLU A 96 -3.15 -9.66 -2.78
CA GLU A 96 -3.94 -10.28 -3.85
C GLU A 96 -4.16 -11.78 -3.64
N LEU A 97 -3.19 -12.47 -3.00
CA LEU A 97 -3.32 -13.88 -2.60
C LEU A 97 -4.05 -14.07 -1.26
N GLY A 98 -4.41 -12.99 -0.56
CA GLY A 98 -5.05 -13.05 0.75
C GLY A 98 -4.16 -13.58 1.88
N LYS A 99 -2.83 -13.47 1.74
CA LYS A 99 -1.78 -13.96 2.64
C LYS A 99 -1.11 -12.82 3.43
N THR A 100 -1.90 -11.90 3.98
CA THR A 100 -1.37 -10.73 4.70
C THR A 100 -0.54 -11.11 5.94
N GLU A 101 -0.77 -12.29 6.52
CA GLU A 101 0.06 -12.86 7.59
C GLU A 101 1.51 -13.11 7.15
N ASP A 102 1.74 -13.46 5.89
CA ASP A 102 3.07 -13.71 5.35
C ASP A 102 3.86 -12.41 5.20
N THR A 103 3.17 -11.29 4.95
CA THR A 103 3.77 -9.95 5.01
C THR A 103 4.25 -9.64 6.43
N HIS A 104 3.46 -9.93 7.47
CA HIS A 104 3.90 -9.71 8.85
C HIS A 104 5.13 -10.56 9.19
N ALA A 105 5.13 -11.84 8.81
CA ALA A 105 6.27 -12.72 9.03
C ALA A 105 7.54 -12.19 8.33
N LEU A 106 7.40 -11.72 7.08
CA LEU A 106 8.50 -11.08 6.35
C LEU A 106 8.99 -9.81 7.05
N CYS A 107 8.10 -8.95 7.54
CA CYS A 107 8.48 -7.74 8.27
C CYS A 107 9.29 -8.07 9.53
N VAL A 108 8.88 -9.08 10.29
CA VAL A 108 9.60 -9.52 11.50
C VAL A 108 11.00 -10.05 11.15
N ALA A 109 11.12 -10.79 10.05
CA ALA A 109 12.42 -11.28 9.58
C ALA A 109 13.31 -10.13 9.07
N LEU A 110 12.74 -9.21 8.29
CA LEU A 110 13.45 -8.09 7.69
C LEU A 110 13.91 -7.07 8.73
N GLU A 111 13.12 -6.80 9.76
CA GLU A 111 13.54 -5.96 10.90
C GLU A 111 14.82 -6.48 11.58
N ARG A 112 15.08 -7.79 11.53
CA ARG A 112 16.31 -8.39 12.08
C ARG A 112 17.47 -8.35 11.08
N ALA A 113 17.17 -8.55 9.79
CA ALA A 113 18.18 -8.63 8.74
C ALA A 113 18.66 -7.26 8.25
N ASP A 114 17.72 -6.33 8.02
CA ASP A 114 17.96 -4.97 7.55
C ASP A 114 16.92 -3.99 8.14
N PRO A 115 17.14 -3.50 9.37
CA PRO A 115 16.27 -2.50 9.99
C PRO A 115 16.18 -1.19 9.19
N GLY A 116 17.21 -0.87 8.40
CA GLY A 116 17.24 0.34 7.57
C GLY A 116 16.23 0.26 6.44
N LEU A 117 16.21 -0.88 5.73
CA LEU A 117 15.19 -1.16 4.72
C LEU A 117 13.79 -1.26 5.33
N MET A 118 13.66 -1.91 6.50
CA MET A 118 12.36 -2.03 7.16
C MET A 118 11.78 -0.66 7.53
N SER A 119 12.59 0.22 8.11
CA SER A 119 12.22 1.62 8.38
C SER A 119 11.84 2.36 7.10
N ALA A 120 12.61 2.16 6.03
CA ALA A 120 12.32 2.74 4.72
C ALA A 120 11.06 2.18 4.06
N CYS A 121 10.47 1.08 4.57
CA CYS A 121 9.23 0.48 4.05
C CYS A 121 8.07 0.58 5.04
N ALA A 122 8.21 1.32 6.14
CA ALA A 122 7.24 1.35 7.24
C ALA A 122 5.81 1.67 6.80
N ASP A 123 5.61 2.62 5.87
CA ASP A 123 4.28 2.98 5.38
C ASP A 123 3.58 1.86 4.57
N ILE A 124 4.34 0.96 3.95
CA ILE A 124 3.82 -0.23 3.26
C ILE A 124 3.57 -1.36 4.26
N ALA A 125 4.45 -1.50 5.26
CA ALA A 125 4.42 -2.62 6.22
C ALA A 125 3.41 -2.46 7.36
N LEU A 126 3.19 -1.22 7.82
CA LEU A 126 2.37 -0.92 9.00
C LEU A 126 0.95 -1.50 8.95
N PRO A 127 0.20 -1.47 7.83
CA PRO A 127 -1.12 -2.11 7.75
C PRO A 127 -1.11 -3.58 8.17
N ALA A 128 -0.21 -4.40 7.60
CA ALA A 128 -0.12 -5.82 7.90
C ALA A 128 0.32 -6.10 9.34
N ILE A 129 1.29 -5.33 9.85
CA ILE A 129 1.79 -5.43 11.23
C ILE A 129 0.68 -5.09 12.25
N ILE A 130 -0.11 -4.04 11.96
CA ILE A 130 -1.26 -3.63 12.79
C ILE A 130 -2.37 -4.68 12.74
N ALA A 131 -2.65 -5.25 11.56
CA ALA A 131 -3.65 -6.31 11.39
C ALA A 131 -3.26 -7.58 12.16
N ALA A 132 -1.96 -7.91 12.21
CA ALA A 132 -1.42 -9.00 13.03
C ALA A 132 -1.40 -8.69 14.54
N GLY A 133 -1.73 -7.46 14.95
CA GLY A 133 -1.74 -7.04 16.35
C GLY A 133 -0.35 -6.80 16.97
N ASP A 134 0.71 -6.76 16.16
CA ASP A 134 2.06 -6.50 16.63
C ASP A 134 2.31 -4.99 16.83
N TYR A 135 1.59 -4.42 17.79
CA TYR A 135 1.66 -3.00 18.10
C TYR A 135 3.04 -2.58 18.63
N ALA A 136 3.85 -3.52 19.11
CA ALA A 136 5.22 -3.25 19.55
C ALA A 136 6.14 -3.02 18.36
N LEU A 137 6.07 -3.85 17.31
CA LEU A 137 6.79 -3.61 16.07
C LEU A 137 6.24 -2.37 15.35
N ALA A 138 4.91 -2.21 15.31
CA ALA A 138 4.29 -1.04 14.71
C ALA A 138 4.78 0.26 15.36
N GLU A 139 4.87 0.34 16.70
CA GLU A 139 5.36 1.54 17.40
C GLU A 139 6.83 1.85 17.08
N ARG A 140 7.68 0.83 16.88
CA ARG A 140 9.09 1.02 16.51
C ARG A 140 9.25 1.58 15.09
N LEU A 141 8.43 1.10 14.15
CA LEU A 141 8.46 1.51 12.75
C LEU A 141 7.70 2.81 12.50
N LEU A 142 6.79 3.19 13.40
CA LEU A 142 6.02 4.42 13.27
C LEU A 142 6.96 5.63 13.26
N PRO A 143 6.94 6.46 12.21
CA PRO A 143 7.61 7.75 12.27
C PRO A 143 6.99 8.61 13.39
N GLU A 144 7.65 9.72 13.75
CA GLU A 144 7.14 10.59 14.82
C GLU A 144 5.64 10.92 14.59
N PRO A 145 4.74 10.57 15.54
CA PRO A 145 3.31 10.63 15.31
C PRO A 145 2.77 12.01 14.92
N GLU A 146 3.24 13.07 15.57
CA GLU A 146 2.76 14.43 15.32
C GLU A 146 3.18 14.93 13.93
N ASP A 147 4.44 14.73 13.55
CA ASP A 147 5.04 15.06 12.27
C ASP A 147 4.36 14.29 11.14
N THR A 148 4.05 13.02 11.36
CA THR A 148 3.26 12.20 10.44
C THR A 148 1.91 12.86 10.18
N ILE A 149 1.14 13.18 11.22
CA ILE A 149 -0.17 13.82 11.09
C ILE A 149 -0.06 15.19 10.38
N ARG A 150 0.97 15.98 10.71
CA ARG A 150 1.24 17.27 10.07
C ARG A 150 1.59 17.13 8.59
N GLN A 151 2.40 16.15 8.23
CA GLN A 151 2.77 15.87 6.84
C GLN A 151 1.55 15.43 6.02
N ARG A 152 0.75 14.49 6.54
CA ARG A 152 -0.47 14.02 5.88
C ARG A 152 -1.52 15.11 5.73
N SER A 153 -1.66 15.99 6.73
CA SER A 153 -2.52 17.17 6.64
C SER A 153 -2.08 18.13 5.53
N ARG A 154 -0.78 18.42 5.42
CA ARG A 154 -0.23 19.25 4.33
C ARG A 154 -0.52 18.63 2.95
N PHE A 155 -0.40 17.31 2.82
CA PHE A 155 -0.72 16.61 1.58
C PHE A 155 -2.19 16.76 1.19
N LEU A 156 -3.11 16.50 2.13
CA LEU A 156 -4.55 16.68 1.92
C LEU A 156 -4.89 18.12 1.52
N MET A 157 -4.31 19.11 2.19
CA MET A 157 -4.55 20.53 1.88
C MET A 157 -3.98 20.95 0.52
N LYS A 158 -2.86 20.36 0.09
CA LYS A 158 -2.30 20.56 -1.25
C LYS A 158 -3.22 19.97 -2.32
N ALA A 159 -3.75 18.76 -2.09
CA ALA A 159 -4.71 18.13 -2.99
C ALA A 159 -6.00 18.96 -3.10
N PHE A 160 -6.56 19.39 -1.98
CA PHE A 160 -7.73 20.27 -1.94
C PHE A 160 -7.50 21.58 -2.71
N SER A 161 -6.35 22.23 -2.50
CA SER A 161 -6.00 23.49 -3.16
C SER A 161 -5.81 23.33 -4.67
N ARG A 162 -5.23 22.20 -5.12
CA ARG A 162 -5.13 21.87 -6.54
C ARG A 162 -6.51 21.65 -7.15
N TRP A 163 -7.34 20.84 -6.49
CA TRP A 163 -8.69 20.53 -6.94
C TRP A 163 -9.55 21.79 -7.07
N ARG A 164 -9.55 22.66 -6.04
CA ARG A 164 -10.32 23.92 -6.02
C ARG A 164 -9.94 24.85 -7.17
N ARG A 165 -8.65 24.90 -7.54
CA ARG A 165 -8.17 25.72 -8.67
C ARG A 165 -8.66 25.21 -10.03
N GLN A 166 -8.79 23.90 -10.19
CA GLN A 166 -9.14 23.28 -11.46
C GLN A 166 -10.67 23.15 -11.65
N HIS A 167 -11.42 22.88 -10.59
CA HIS A 167 -12.82 22.43 -10.69
C HIS A 167 -13.82 23.26 -9.84
N GLY A 168 -13.40 24.36 -9.23
CA GLY A 168 -14.30 25.25 -8.48
C GLY A 168 -14.63 24.75 -7.06
N ARG A 169 -15.92 24.73 -6.66
CA ARG A 169 -16.35 24.56 -5.25
C ARG A 169 -16.89 23.16 -4.88
N THR A 170 -17.34 22.35 -5.85
CA THR A 170 -17.95 21.02 -5.64
C THR A 170 -16.94 19.93 -5.24
N MET A 171 -16.62 19.84 -3.96
CA MET A 171 -15.59 18.96 -3.39
C MET A 171 -15.61 17.49 -3.89
N TYR A 172 -14.58 17.08 -4.65
CA TYR A 172 -14.29 15.68 -5.03
C TYR A 172 -12.86 15.29 -4.58
N ILE A 173 -12.65 15.25 -3.26
CA ILE A 173 -11.40 14.78 -2.64
C ILE A 173 -11.64 13.72 -1.57
N SER A 174 -12.70 12.92 -1.73
CA SER A 174 -13.09 11.87 -0.78
C SER A 174 -11.94 10.88 -0.55
N SER A 175 -11.33 10.35 -1.61
CA SER A 175 -10.23 9.40 -1.50
C SER A 175 -9.05 9.96 -0.70
N GLN A 176 -8.70 11.24 -0.89
CA GLN A 176 -7.61 11.86 -0.11
C GLN A 176 -7.98 12.05 1.37
N ILE A 177 -9.26 12.27 1.67
CA ILE A 177 -9.75 12.32 3.05
C ILE A 177 -9.72 10.93 3.68
N ASP A 178 -10.12 9.90 2.94
CA ASP A 178 -10.11 8.53 3.43
C ASP A 178 -8.69 8.03 3.68
N ILE A 179 -7.75 8.35 2.78
CA ILE A 179 -6.31 8.11 3.00
C ILE A 179 -5.82 8.84 4.25
N TYR A 180 -6.09 10.13 4.37
CA TYR A 180 -5.71 10.90 5.56
C TYR A 180 -6.29 10.29 6.84
N ALA A 181 -7.57 9.92 6.82
CA ALA A 181 -8.24 9.34 7.97
C ALA A 181 -7.73 7.93 8.30
N SER A 182 -7.35 7.14 7.30
CA SER A 182 -6.72 5.84 7.49
C SER A 182 -5.36 5.98 8.17
N ASP A 183 -4.47 6.80 7.59
CA ASP A 183 -3.11 7.03 8.12
C ASP A 183 -3.14 7.52 9.57
N VAL A 184 -4.02 8.49 9.88
CA VAL A 184 -4.17 9.01 11.25
C VAL A 184 -4.75 7.94 12.17
N ARG A 185 -5.72 7.14 11.74
CA ARG A 185 -6.29 6.07 12.58
C ARG A 185 -5.27 4.98 12.90
N GLN A 186 -4.37 4.65 11.97
CA GLN A 186 -3.26 3.72 12.23
C GLN A 186 -2.33 4.27 13.31
N VAL A 187 -1.86 5.51 13.17
CA VAL A 187 -1.02 6.20 14.17
C VAL A 187 -1.70 6.17 15.54
N LEU A 188 -2.95 6.63 15.62
CA LEU A 188 -3.67 6.67 16.90
C LEU A 188 -3.95 5.28 17.46
N GLY A 189 -4.25 4.30 16.60
CA GLY A 189 -4.52 2.91 16.99
C GLY A 189 -3.30 2.23 17.61
N VAL A 190 -2.12 2.42 17.01
CA VAL A 190 -0.86 1.94 17.59
C VAL A 190 -0.66 2.55 18.98
N LEU A 191 -0.72 3.87 19.11
CA LEU A 191 -0.51 4.55 20.38
C LEU A 191 -1.53 4.15 21.46
N GLU A 192 -2.79 3.96 21.08
CA GLU A 192 -3.86 3.52 21.98
C GLU A 192 -3.58 2.14 22.56
N GLN A 193 -3.17 1.19 21.72
CA GLN A 193 -2.82 -0.18 22.13
C GLN A 193 -1.54 -0.23 22.98
N ARG A 194 -0.70 0.80 22.89
CA ARG A 194 0.48 1.00 23.74
C ARG A 194 0.18 1.80 25.02
N GLY A 195 -1.09 2.14 25.29
CA GLY A 195 -1.52 2.82 26.51
C GLY A 195 -1.25 4.33 26.53
N ARG A 196 -0.93 4.94 25.38
CA ARG A 196 -0.56 6.37 25.26
C ARG A 196 -1.81 7.26 25.12
N HIS A 197 -2.84 7.03 25.94
CA HIS A 197 -4.17 7.65 25.81
C HIS A 197 -4.17 9.19 25.84
N ALA A 198 -3.36 9.80 26.70
CA ALA A 198 -3.25 11.26 26.80
C ALA A 198 -2.72 11.88 25.49
N GLU A 199 -1.79 11.20 24.85
CA GLU A 199 -1.23 11.60 23.57
C GLU A 199 -2.19 11.34 22.42
N VAL A 200 -2.88 10.19 22.41
CA VAL A 200 -3.96 9.92 21.45
C VAL A 200 -5.00 11.04 21.50
N ALA A 201 -5.43 11.48 22.68
CA ALA A 201 -6.37 12.59 22.82
C ALA A 201 -5.83 13.91 22.22
N ARG A 202 -4.55 14.23 22.49
CA ARG A 202 -3.87 15.41 21.93
C ARG A 202 -3.79 15.35 20.40
N LEU A 203 -3.30 14.25 19.86
CA LEU A 203 -3.09 14.05 18.42
C LEU A 203 -4.40 13.97 17.65
N ARG A 204 -5.44 13.38 18.25
CA ARG A 204 -6.81 13.36 17.71
C ARG A 204 -7.35 14.78 17.51
N LYS A 205 -7.15 15.66 18.50
CA LYS A 205 -7.53 17.08 18.40
C LYS A 205 -6.69 17.79 17.34
N LEU A 206 -5.37 17.57 17.35
CA LEU A 206 -4.45 18.16 16.38
C LEU A 206 -4.84 17.81 14.93
N ALA A 207 -5.13 16.55 14.64
CA ALA A 207 -5.49 16.07 13.30
C ALA A 207 -6.67 16.86 12.70
N VAL A 208 -7.70 17.14 13.51
CA VAL A 208 -8.85 17.94 13.06
C VAL A 208 -8.50 19.43 12.95
N ASP A 209 -7.75 19.97 13.90
CA ASP A 209 -7.46 21.40 13.99
C ASP A 209 -6.50 21.88 12.89
N LEU A 210 -5.60 21.02 12.40
CA LEU A 210 -4.70 21.30 11.30
C LEU A 210 -5.43 21.56 9.97
N ILE A 211 -6.64 21.03 9.80
CA ILE A 211 -7.47 21.28 8.62
C ILE A 211 -8.26 22.56 8.87
N PRO A 212 -8.20 23.63 8.06
CA PRO A 212 -8.95 24.87 8.33
C PRO A 212 -10.46 24.67 8.45
N ALA A 213 -11.15 25.53 9.20
CA ALA A 213 -12.60 25.45 9.42
C ALA A 213 -13.40 25.57 8.10
N THR A 214 -13.71 24.41 7.52
CA THR A 214 -14.24 24.24 6.16
C THR A 214 -15.10 22.99 6.08
N THR A 215 -15.78 22.77 4.95
CA THR A 215 -16.45 21.49 4.66
C THR A 215 -15.47 20.30 4.71
N VAL A 216 -14.19 20.52 4.36
CA VAL A 216 -13.13 19.51 4.45
C VAL A 216 -12.90 19.09 5.90
N ARG A 217 -12.80 20.02 6.85
CA ARG A 217 -12.66 19.69 8.29
C ARG A 217 -13.82 18.83 8.78
N ARG A 218 -15.05 19.14 8.35
CA ARG A 218 -16.24 18.35 8.73
C ARG A 218 -16.16 16.92 8.19
N ALA A 219 -15.77 16.77 6.92
CA ALA A 219 -15.58 15.46 6.29
C ALA A 219 -14.45 14.66 6.96
N VAL A 220 -13.31 15.28 7.22
CA VAL A 220 -12.18 14.68 7.97
C VAL A 220 -12.63 14.23 9.36
N ARG A 221 -13.36 15.07 10.10
CA ARG A 221 -13.89 14.70 11.42
C ARG A 221 -14.82 13.48 11.35
N ALA A 222 -15.68 13.43 10.32
CA ALA A 222 -16.58 12.30 10.12
C ALA A 222 -15.84 11.00 9.75
N ALA A 223 -14.83 11.08 8.89
CA ALA A 223 -14.01 9.94 8.48
C ALA A 223 -13.12 9.41 9.61
N LEU A 224 -12.55 10.30 10.44
CA LEU A 224 -11.74 9.90 11.59
C LEU A 224 -12.56 9.28 12.72
N PHE A 225 -13.77 9.81 12.96
CA PHE A 225 -14.63 9.43 14.09
C PHE A 225 -16.04 9.11 13.58
N PRO A 226 -16.19 7.99 12.83
CA PRO A 226 -17.52 7.55 12.41
C PRO A 226 -18.37 7.32 13.65
N ARG A 227 -19.61 7.81 13.62
CA ARG A 227 -20.58 7.49 14.67
C ARG A 227 -20.84 5.99 14.59
N LYS A 228 -20.64 5.29 15.72
CA LYS A 228 -21.07 3.91 15.89
C LYS A 228 -22.60 3.82 15.86
#